data_AF-A0A3Q7XMK2-F1
#
_entry.id   AF-A0A3Q7XMK2-F1
#
_cell.length_a   1.000
_cell.length_b   1.000
_cell.length_c   1.000
_cell.angle_alpha   90.00
_cell.angle_beta   90.00
_cell.angle_gamma   90.00
#
_symmetry.space_group_name_H-M   'P 1'
#
loop_
_entity.id
_entity.type
_entity.pdbx_description
1 polymer ?
#
loop_
_entity_poly.entity_id
_entity_poly.type
_entity_poly.pdbx_seq_one_letter_code
_entity_poly.pdbx_strand_id
1 'polypeptide(L)'
;MQQLYWLLKTKMVDLLKKENDSLLIQPSDTLKVLLSTKIPVDAIVTWGSSYVNESMVTNESIPVLKEINAFVIGGTFNWHDVLHIQATKVGPNTVLSQIINLVATTQMSKALIQKFADYIYQRLQVLFVACTKMAAMASYLRLGLFSIGP
;
A
#
# COMPACT_ATOMS: atom_id res chain seq x y z
N MET A 1 22.54 -26.58 -4.21
CA MET A 1 22.39 -25.10 -4.37
C MET A 1 21.90 -24.69 -5.76
N GLN A 2 22.43 -25.20 -6.89
CA GLN A 2 21.92 -24.84 -8.26
C GLN A 2 20.44 -25.20 -8.53
N GLN A 3 19.95 -26.34 -8.04
CA GLN A 3 18.56 -26.78 -8.27
C GLN A 3 17.51 -25.87 -7.60
N LEU A 4 17.79 -25.37 -6.38
CA LEU A 4 16.89 -24.47 -5.66
C LEU A 4 16.78 -23.11 -6.36
N TYR A 5 17.88 -22.62 -6.92
CA TYR A 5 17.91 -21.38 -7.71
C TYR A 5 17.05 -21.47 -8.97
N TRP A 6 17.17 -22.57 -9.72
CA TRP A 6 16.32 -22.81 -10.89
C TRP A 6 14.84 -22.93 -10.51
N LEU A 7 14.51 -23.61 -9.40
CA LEU A 7 13.14 -23.74 -8.93
C LEU A 7 12.52 -22.40 -8.52
N LEU A 8 13.31 -21.55 -7.83
CA LEU A 8 12.89 -20.21 -7.43
C LEU A 8 12.68 -19.31 -8.65
N LYS A 9 13.60 -19.38 -9.62
CA LYS A 9 13.53 -18.60 -10.86
C LYS A 9 12.32 -18.97 -11.70
N THR A 10 12.02 -20.26 -11.88
CA THR A 10 10.85 -20.71 -12.64
C THR A 10 9.54 -20.33 -11.93
N LYS A 11 9.44 -20.57 -10.61
CA LYS A 11 8.27 -20.14 -9.82
C LYS A 11 8.08 -18.63 -9.83
N MET A 12 9.14 -17.82 -9.77
CA MET A 12 9.03 -16.37 -9.86
C MET A 12 8.61 -15.90 -11.25
N VAL A 13 9.08 -16.53 -12.32
CA VAL A 13 8.65 -16.24 -13.70
C VAL A 13 7.18 -16.62 -13.89
N ASP A 14 6.71 -17.74 -13.35
CA ASP A 14 5.30 -18.14 -13.40
C ASP A 14 4.40 -17.21 -12.59
N LEU A 15 4.86 -16.74 -11.42
CA LEU A 15 4.16 -15.75 -10.61
C LEU A 15 4.06 -14.40 -11.32
N LEU A 16 5.16 -13.94 -11.93
CA LEU A 16 5.17 -12.72 -12.74
C LEU A 16 4.30 -12.83 -13.99
N LYS A 17 4.25 -13.99 -14.63
CA LYS A 17 3.42 -14.21 -15.82
C LYS A 17 1.94 -14.21 -15.48
N LYS A 18 1.56 -14.82 -14.35
CA LYS A 18 0.19 -14.79 -13.82
C LYS A 18 -0.24 -13.37 -13.42
N GLU A 19 0.70 -12.54 -12.99
CA GLU A 19 0.47 -11.13 -12.68
C GLU A 19 0.32 -10.30 -13.98
N ASN A 20 1.12 -10.60 -15.01
CA ASN A 20 1.10 -9.87 -16.28
C ASN A 20 -0.09 -10.21 -17.19
N ASP A 21 -0.65 -11.42 -17.11
CA ASP A 21 -1.87 -11.79 -17.87
C ASP A 21 -3.10 -10.97 -17.44
N SER A 22 -3.12 -10.45 -16.20
CA SER A 22 -4.17 -9.56 -15.72
C SER A 22 -4.12 -8.14 -16.32
N LEU A 23 -2.97 -7.75 -16.89
CA LEU A 23 -2.76 -6.43 -17.50
C LEU A 23 -3.25 -6.34 -18.95
N LEU A 24 -3.58 -7.47 -19.60
CA LEU A 24 -4.09 -7.51 -20.97
C LEU A 24 -5.62 -7.45 -21.05
N ILE A 25 -6.30 -7.50 -19.91
CA ILE A 25 -7.76 -7.53 -19.81
C ILE A 25 -8.29 -6.12 -20.12
N GLN A 26 -9.19 -6.02 -21.10
CA GLN A 26 -9.84 -4.76 -21.47
C GLN A 26 -11.20 -4.61 -20.79
N PRO A 27 -11.69 -3.37 -20.61
CA PRO A 27 -13.07 -3.16 -20.21
C PRO A 27 -14.01 -3.82 -21.23
N SER A 28 -15.09 -4.42 -20.75
CA SER A 28 -16.07 -5.19 -21.53
C SER A 28 -15.64 -6.61 -21.95
N ASP A 29 -14.44 -7.08 -21.61
CA ASP A 29 -14.07 -8.48 -21.83
C ASP A 29 -14.88 -9.41 -20.92
N THR A 30 -15.34 -10.53 -21.48
CA THR A 30 -16.03 -11.57 -20.71
C THR A 30 -15.02 -12.62 -20.24
N LEU A 31 -14.91 -12.78 -18.92
CA LEU A 31 -14.00 -13.70 -18.27
C LEU A 31 -14.80 -14.84 -17.62
N LYS A 32 -14.25 -16.04 -17.71
CA LYS A 32 -14.76 -17.22 -17.01
C LYS A 32 -13.97 -17.42 -15.72
N VAL A 33 -14.64 -17.28 -14.58
CA VAL A 33 -14.08 -17.50 -13.25
C VAL A 33 -14.49 -18.88 -12.77
N LEU A 34 -13.49 -19.73 -12.50
CA LEU A 34 -13.71 -21.10 -12.02
C LEU A 34 -13.98 -21.12 -10.51
N LEU A 35 -14.48 -22.27 -10.01
CA LEU A 35 -14.58 -22.52 -8.58
C LEU A 35 -13.23 -22.32 -7.90
N SER A 36 -13.28 -21.81 -6.68
CA SER A 36 -12.09 -21.67 -5.84
C SER A 36 -10.97 -20.89 -6.52
N THR A 37 -11.34 -19.90 -7.32
CA THR A 37 -10.38 -18.97 -7.96
C THR A 37 -10.63 -17.54 -7.53
N LYS A 38 -9.56 -16.75 -7.58
CA LYS A 38 -9.57 -15.33 -7.29
C LYS A 38 -10.13 -14.58 -8.49
N ILE A 39 -11.03 -13.63 -8.23
CA ILE A 39 -11.55 -12.73 -9.26
C ILE A 39 -10.44 -11.73 -9.63
N PRO A 40 -10.03 -11.64 -10.91
CA PRO A 40 -8.89 -10.84 -11.31
C PRO A 40 -9.18 -9.34 -11.37
N VAL A 41 -10.40 -8.93 -11.73
CA VAL A 41 -10.79 -7.54 -11.98
C VAL A 41 -12.20 -7.25 -11.47
N ASP A 42 -12.54 -5.96 -11.33
CA ASP A 42 -13.90 -5.54 -10.98
C ASP A 42 -14.83 -5.74 -12.17
N ALA A 43 -15.95 -6.44 -11.95
CA ALA A 43 -16.80 -6.91 -13.04
C ALA A 43 -18.27 -7.01 -12.64
N ILE A 44 -19.13 -7.21 -13.63
CA ILE A 44 -20.55 -7.53 -13.43
C ILE A 44 -20.78 -8.97 -13.87
N VAL A 45 -21.54 -9.74 -13.08
CA VAL A 45 -21.90 -11.12 -13.43
C VAL A 45 -22.85 -11.09 -14.62
N THR A 46 -22.46 -11.72 -15.73
CA THR A 46 -23.32 -11.87 -16.91
C THR A 46 -24.05 -13.20 -16.93
N TRP A 47 -23.48 -14.22 -16.29
CA TRP A 47 -24.10 -15.54 -16.22
C TRP A 47 -23.60 -16.35 -15.00
N GLY A 48 -24.51 -17.14 -14.42
CA GLY A 48 -24.26 -17.96 -13.24
C GLY A 48 -24.70 -17.30 -11.92
N SER A 49 -24.67 -18.08 -10.85
CA SER A 49 -24.89 -17.62 -9.48
C SER A 49 -23.88 -18.32 -8.56
N SER A 50 -23.16 -17.56 -7.74
CA SER A 50 -22.22 -18.16 -6.79
C SER A 50 -22.04 -17.27 -5.57
N TYR A 51 -21.58 -17.89 -4.49
CA TYR A 51 -21.17 -17.19 -3.29
C TYR A 51 -19.75 -16.67 -3.43
N VAL A 52 -19.59 -15.36 -3.26
CA VAL A 52 -18.30 -14.68 -3.31
C VAL A 52 -17.92 -14.25 -1.90
N ASN A 53 -16.70 -14.61 -1.49
CA ASN A 53 -16.14 -14.17 -0.24
C ASN A 53 -15.42 -12.82 -0.44
N GLU A 54 -16.02 -11.76 0.09
CA GLU A 54 -15.52 -10.39 0.02
C GLU A 54 -14.68 -9.98 1.26
N SER A 55 -14.44 -10.90 2.21
CA SER A 55 -13.72 -10.60 3.47
C SER A 55 -12.35 -9.98 3.27
N MET A 56 -11.65 -10.30 2.17
CA MET A 56 -10.35 -9.71 1.83
C MET A 56 -10.41 -8.20 1.55
N VAL A 57 -11.59 -7.65 1.24
CA VAL A 57 -11.77 -6.23 0.88
C VAL A 57 -12.70 -5.52 1.86
N THR A 58 -13.86 -6.11 2.19
CA THR A 58 -14.88 -5.47 3.04
C THR A 58 -14.75 -5.83 4.51
N ASN A 59 -13.94 -6.84 4.86
CA ASN A 59 -13.83 -7.42 6.20
C ASN A 59 -15.13 -8.06 6.73
N GLU A 60 -16.11 -8.31 5.86
CA GLU A 60 -17.32 -9.07 6.21
C GLU A 60 -17.06 -10.56 6.00
N SER A 61 -17.25 -11.38 7.04
CA SER A 61 -16.95 -12.81 6.99
C SER A 61 -18.01 -13.66 6.29
N ILE A 62 -19.20 -13.11 6.07
CA ILE A 62 -20.32 -13.84 5.48
C ILE A 62 -20.20 -13.75 3.96
N PRO A 63 -20.13 -14.89 3.24
CA PRO A 63 -20.08 -14.86 1.78
C PRO A 63 -21.38 -14.32 1.21
N VAL A 64 -21.28 -13.42 0.24
CA VAL A 64 -22.43 -12.75 -0.37
C VAL A 64 -22.83 -13.49 -1.64
N LEU A 65 -24.13 -13.76 -1.79
CA LEU A 65 -24.66 -14.35 -3.02
C LEU A 65 -24.57 -13.32 -4.17
N LYS A 66 -23.97 -13.71 -5.28
CA LYS A 66 -23.87 -12.91 -6.50
C LYS A 66 -24.57 -13.63 -7.63
N GLU A 67 -25.59 -12.97 -8.17
CA GLU A 67 -26.39 -13.44 -9.31
C GLU A 67 -26.16 -12.54 -10.52
N ILE A 68 -26.87 -12.81 -11.62
CA ILE A 68 -26.80 -12.03 -12.86
C ILE A 68 -27.05 -10.54 -12.57
N ASN A 69 -26.25 -9.67 -13.19
CA ASN A 69 -26.17 -8.22 -12.97
C ASN A 69 -25.61 -7.77 -11.61
N ALA A 70 -25.17 -8.68 -10.73
CA ALA A 70 -24.50 -8.29 -9.50
C ALA A 70 -23.05 -7.84 -9.77
N PHE A 71 -22.61 -6.83 -9.04
CA PHE A 71 -21.23 -6.34 -9.08
C PHE A 71 -20.32 -7.23 -8.22
N VAL A 72 -19.15 -7.59 -8.76
CA VAL A 72 -18.10 -8.36 -8.08
C VAL A 72 -16.81 -7.54 -8.03
N ILE A 73 -16.16 -7.59 -6.88
CA ILE A 73 -14.92 -6.85 -6.62
C ILE A 73 -13.72 -7.73 -6.99
N GLY A 74 -12.81 -7.20 -7.81
CA GLY A 74 -11.54 -7.81 -8.11
C GLY A 74 -10.69 -7.95 -6.84
N GLY A 75 -10.09 -9.11 -6.67
CA GLY A 75 -9.37 -9.45 -5.44
C GLY A 75 -10.09 -10.44 -4.54
N THR A 76 -11.40 -10.62 -4.72
CA THR A 76 -12.24 -11.53 -3.91
C THR A 76 -12.18 -12.97 -4.40
N PHE A 77 -12.71 -13.91 -3.62
CA PHE A 77 -12.61 -15.34 -3.91
C PHE A 77 -13.98 -15.97 -4.19
N ASN A 78 -14.08 -16.64 -5.33
CA ASN A 78 -15.29 -17.37 -5.72
C ASN A 78 -15.31 -18.77 -5.11
N TRP A 79 -16.36 -19.16 -4.36
CA TRP A 79 -16.39 -20.43 -3.62
C TRP A 79 -17.06 -21.58 -4.36
N HIS A 80 -18.30 -21.39 -4.84
CA HIS A 80 -19.19 -22.53 -5.10
C HIS A 80 -19.40 -22.88 -6.56
N ASP A 81 -19.61 -21.90 -7.44
CA ASP A 81 -20.04 -22.15 -8.82
C ASP A 81 -19.23 -21.36 -9.84
N VAL A 82 -19.28 -21.78 -11.11
CA VAL A 82 -18.58 -21.06 -12.19
C VAL A 82 -19.34 -19.79 -12.52
N LEU A 83 -18.63 -18.66 -12.54
CA LEU A 83 -19.19 -17.35 -12.88
C LEU A 83 -18.63 -16.85 -14.21
N HIS A 84 -19.50 -16.33 -15.05
CA HIS A 84 -19.09 -15.51 -16.19
C HIS A 84 -19.27 -14.06 -15.79
N ILE A 85 -18.20 -13.30 -15.90
CA ILE A 85 -18.14 -11.92 -15.47
C ILE A 85 -17.69 -11.04 -16.64
N GLN A 86 -18.27 -9.87 -16.79
CA GLN A 86 -17.84 -8.86 -17.76
C GLN A 86 -17.05 -7.79 -17.03
N ALA A 87 -15.78 -7.63 -17.44
CA ALA A 87 -14.87 -6.65 -16.85
C ALA A 87 -15.45 -5.24 -16.98
N THR A 88 -15.59 -4.52 -15.87
CA THR A 88 -16.06 -3.13 -15.87
C THR A 88 -14.91 -2.17 -15.63
N LYS A 89 -14.05 -2.48 -14.66
CA LYS A 89 -12.87 -1.68 -14.33
C LYS A 89 -11.65 -2.60 -14.27
N VAL A 90 -10.61 -2.21 -15.00
CA VAL A 90 -9.34 -2.95 -15.13
C VAL A 90 -8.15 -2.07 -14.76
N GLY A 91 -7.08 -2.68 -14.28
CA GLY A 91 -5.83 -2.00 -13.91
C GLY A 91 -6.02 -0.85 -12.91
N PRO A 92 -5.57 0.39 -13.23
CA PRO A 92 -5.56 1.53 -12.29
C PRO A 92 -6.97 1.99 -11.88
N ASN A 93 -8.01 1.59 -12.63
CA ASN A 93 -9.39 1.98 -12.35
C ASN A 93 -10.09 1.05 -11.36
N THR A 94 -9.45 -0.04 -10.92
CA THR A 94 -10.02 -0.98 -9.94
C THR A 94 -10.11 -0.37 -8.54
N VAL A 95 -11.06 -0.85 -7.74
CA VAL A 95 -11.23 -0.42 -6.33
C VAL A 95 -9.95 -0.63 -5.54
N LEU A 96 -9.25 -1.75 -5.74
CA LEU A 96 -7.99 -2.04 -5.05
C LEU A 96 -6.87 -1.05 -5.44
N SER A 97 -6.72 -0.71 -6.73
CA SER A 97 -5.75 0.31 -7.17
C SER A 97 -6.05 1.70 -6.60
N GLN A 98 -7.34 2.06 -6.46
CA GLN A 98 -7.71 3.30 -5.78
C GLN A 98 -7.25 3.29 -4.32
N ILE A 99 -7.48 2.18 -3.59
CA ILE A 99 -6.99 2.03 -2.21
C ILE A 99 -5.47 2.15 -2.15
N ILE A 100 -4.72 1.49 -3.05
CA ILE A 100 -3.25 1.59 -3.10
C ILE A 100 -2.81 3.04 -3.35
N ASN A 101 -3.47 3.77 -4.25
CA ASN A 101 -3.15 5.18 -4.51
C ASN A 101 -3.47 6.08 -3.30
N LEU A 102 -4.59 5.83 -2.60
CA LEU A 102 -4.93 6.50 -1.34
C LEU A 102 -3.92 6.19 -0.22
N VAL A 103 -3.41 4.95 -0.14
CA VAL A 103 -2.36 4.59 0.84
C VAL A 103 -1.00 5.16 0.44
N ALA A 104 -0.65 5.17 -0.85
CA ALA A 104 0.61 5.72 -1.34
C ALA A 104 0.69 7.24 -1.11
N THR A 105 -0.39 7.96 -1.39
CA THR A 105 -0.49 9.42 -1.13
C THR A 105 -0.38 9.75 0.36
N THR A 106 -0.81 8.86 1.25
CA THR A 106 -0.72 9.08 2.70
C THR A 106 0.63 8.67 3.30
N GLN A 107 1.32 7.67 2.78
CA GLN A 107 2.68 7.31 3.25
C GLN A 107 3.73 8.40 2.94
N MET A 108 3.54 9.20 1.87
CA MET A 108 4.35 10.40 1.59
C MET A 108 4.28 11.46 2.70
N SER A 109 3.18 11.49 3.49
CA SER A 109 2.99 12.47 4.55
C SER A 109 3.97 12.28 5.72
N LYS A 110 4.25 11.04 6.12
CA LYS A 110 5.17 10.76 7.24
C LYS A 110 6.60 11.20 6.96
N ALA A 111 7.08 11.00 5.73
CA ALA A 111 8.44 11.40 5.33
C ALA A 111 8.60 12.93 5.19
N LEU A 112 7.55 13.65 4.78
CA LEU A 112 7.54 15.11 4.73
C LEU A 112 7.48 15.71 6.14
N ILE A 113 6.62 15.20 7.03
CA ILE A 113 6.51 15.69 8.41
C ILE A 113 7.83 15.54 9.17
N GLN A 114 8.55 14.45 8.96
CA GLN A 114 9.86 14.22 9.60
C GLN A 114 10.89 15.23 9.11
N LYS A 115 10.94 15.52 7.80
CA LYS A 115 11.85 16.53 7.22
C LYS A 115 11.56 17.94 7.74
N PHE A 116 10.27 18.30 7.88
CA PHE A 116 9.88 19.59 8.46
C PHE A 116 10.24 19.70 9.94
N ALA A 117 10.03 18.62 10.72
CA ALA A 117 10.44 18.57 12.12
C ALA A 117 11.97 18.73 12.24
N ASP A 118 12.74 17.94 11.50
CA ASP A 118 14.21 17.96 11.54
C ASP A 118 14.76 19.34 11.15
N TYR A 119 14.13 20.06 10.20
CA TYR A 119 14.52 21.42 9.82
C TYR A 119 14.39 22.43 10.97
N ILE A 120 13.28 22.39 11.71
CA ILE A 120 13.03 23.29 12.85
C ILE A 120 13.98 22.93 14.00
N TYR A 121 14.12 21.64 14.31
CA TYR A 121 15.01 21.16 15.37
C TYR A 121 16.47 21.56 15.13
N GLN A 122 16.96 21.45 13.89
CA GLN A 122 18.35 21.81 13.56
C GLN A 122 18.63 23.30 13.84
N ARG A 123 17.70 24.21 13.49
CA ARG A 123 17.90 25.65 13.69
C ARG A 123 17.79 26.06 15.16
N LEU A 124 16.89 25.45 15.92
CA LEU A 124 16.77 25.68 17.37
C LEU A 124 17.98 25.15 18.15
N GLN A 125 18.51 23.98 17.76
CA GLN A 125 19.65 23.36 18.43
C GLN A 125 20.93 24.20 18.29
N VAL A 126 21.20 24.78 17.11
CA VAL A 126 22.36 25.65 16.89
C VAL A 126 22.27 26.92 17.76
N LEU A 127 21.09 27.54 17.86
CA LEU A 127 20.88 28.71 18.71
C LEU A 127 21.10 28.39 20.20
N PHE A 128 20.58 27.25 20.66
CA PHE A 128 20.72 26.82 22.05
C PHE A 128 22.18 26.54 22.43
N VAL A 129 22.93 25.84 21.57
CA VAL A 129 24.36 25.57 21.80
C VAL A 129 25.18 26.87 21.77
N ALA A 130 24.85 27.82 20.90
CA ALA A 130 25.51 29.12 20.88
C ALA A 130 25.28 29.90 22.19
N CYS A 131 24.03 29.98 22.67
CA CYS A 131 23.68 30.65 23.92
C CYS A 131 24.38 30.04 25.14
N THR A 132 24.40 28.71 25.26
CA THR A 132 25.06 28.03 26.39
C THR A 132 26.57 28.27 26.41
N LYS A 133 27.24 28.26 25.25
CA LYS A 133 28.67 28.61 25.16
C LYS A 133 28.94 30.07 25.51
N MET A 134 28.10 31.01 25.06
CA MET A 134 28.23 32.43 25.43
C MET A 134 28.05 32.64 26.94
N ALA A 135 27.05 31.99 27.55
CA ALA A 135 26.82 32.07 28.99
C ALA A 135 27.99 31.48 29.80
N ALA A 136 28.53 30.34 29.35
CA ALA A 136 29.72 29.75 29.97
C ALA A 136 30.93 30.69 29.90
N MET A 137 31.19 31.29 28.72
CA MET A 137 32.26 32.27 28.53
C MET A 137 32.11 33.48 29.46
N ALA A 138 30.89 34.02 29.57
CA ALA A 138 30.59 35.12 30.49
C ALA A 138 30.81 34.73 31.96
N SER A 139 30.45 33.50 32.35
CA SER A 139 30.70 32.99 33.70
C SER A 139 32.20 32.88 34.00
N TYR A 140 33.00 32.37 33.06
CA TYR A 140 34.46 32.29 33.23
C TYR A 140 35.12 33.68 33.35
N LEU A 141 34.69 34.64 32.52
CA LEU A 141 35.18 36.02 32.61
C LEU A 141 34.81 36.68 33.94
N ARG A 142 33.60 36.43 34.46
CA ARG A 142 33.16 36.96 35.75
C ARG A 142 33.97 36.39 36.93
N LEU A 143 34.29 35.10 36.90
CA LEU A 143 35.15 34.46 37.90
C LEU A 143 36.61 34.92 37.78
N GLY A 144 37.11 35.12 36.56
CA GLY A 144 38.45 35.66 36.33
C GLY A 144 38.60 37.10 36.84
N LEU A 145 37.61 37.95 36.59
CA LEU A 145 37.57 39.32 37.14
C LEU A 145 37.44 39.34 38.66
N PHE A 146 36.71 38.39 39.26
CA PHE A 146 36.62 38.24 40.72
C PHE A 146 37.95 37.81 41.35
N SER A 147 38.76 37.01 40.65
CA SER A 147 40.09 36.59 41.12
C SER A 147 41.16 37.70 41.07
N ILE A 148 40.89 38.82 40.39
CA ILE A 148 41.82 39.95 40.18
C ILE A 148 41.33 41.22 40.91
N GLY A 149 40.16 41.14 41.57
CA GLY A 149 39.73 42.14 42.56
C GLY A 149 40.57 42.05 43.85
N PRO A 150 40.70 43.16 44.60
CA PRO A 150 41.82 43.46 45.51
C PRO A 150 42.09 42.42 46.60
#